data_AF-A0A1V4YII6-F1
#
_entry.id   AF-A0A1V4YII6-F1
#
_cell.length_a   1.000
_cell.length_b   1.000
_cell.length_c   1.000
_cell.angle_alpha   90.00
_cell.angle_beta   90.00
_cell.angle_gamma   90.00
#
_symmetry.space_group_name_H-M   'P 1'
#
loop_
_entity.id
_entity.type
_entity.pdbx_description
1 polymer ?
#
loop_
_entity_poly.entity_id
_entity_poly.type
_entity_poly.pdbx_seq_one_letter_code
_entity_poly.pdbx_strand_id
1 'polypeptide(L)'
;MGDRVCVDTCNLMTSGEGMLVGSQSCGLFLVNSEADDSPYVASRPFRVNAGAVHAYVLVGEKTKYLCELEAGDEVSIINAVGEQRKGIVGRVKIERRPLMLVEADLKGKIVKTILQNAETIKLVTKGGKPVAVTDLQPGDEVLVKFEDTGRHFGMKVEETIIEK
;
A
#
# COMPACT_ATOMS: atom_id res chain seq x y z
N MET A 1 2.46 -17.52 6.84
CA MET A 1 1.38 -16.93 7.68
C MET A 1 1.95 -15.74 8.42
N GLY A 2 1.27 -14.62 8.47
CA GLY A 2 1.66 -13.43 9.26
C GLY A 2 0.50 -12.47 9.45
N ASP A 3 0.71 -11.45 10.27
CA ASP A 3 -0.30 -10.43 10.56
C ASP A 3 -0.27 -9.32 9.52
N ARG A 4 -1.45 -9.03 8.95
CA ARG A 4 -1.65 -7.92 8.02
C ARG A 4 -2.62 -6.91 8.59
N VAL A 5 -2.53 -5.68 8.11
CA VAL A 5 -3.42 -4.57 8.44
C VAL A 5 -4.38 -4.35 7.27
N CYS A 6 -5.64 -4.12 7.58
CA CYS A 6 -6.63 -3.66 6.64
C CYS A 6 -7.35 -2.43 7.18
N VAL A 7 -7.37 -1.40 6.34
CA VAL A 7 -7.78 -0.04 6.69
C VAL A 7 -9.12 0.20 6.03
N ASP A 8 -10.15 0.39 6.85
CA ASP A 8 -11.47 0.83 6.41
C ASP A 8 -11.55 2.34 6.62
N THR A 9 -11.80 3.10 5.57
CA THR A 9 -11.94 4.55 5.62
C THR A 9 -13.42 4.96 5.71
N CYS A 10 -13.67 6.22 6.05
CA CYS A 10 -14.97 6.85 5.94
C CYS A 10 -15.23 7.43 4.54
N ASN A 11 -14.40 7.06 3.55
CA ASN A 11 -14.43 7.60 2.20
C ASN A 11 -14.58 6.47 1.20
N LEU A 12 -15.48 6.63 0.23
CA LEU A 12 -15.52 5.72 -0.91
C LEU A 12 -14.34 6.04 -1.84
N MET A 13 -13.72 5.00 -2.37
CA MET A 13 -12.67 5.02 -3.37
C MET A 13 -13.19 4.40 -4.67
N THR A 14 -12.55 4.73 -5.77
CA THR A 14 -12.83 4.14 -7.09
C THR A 14 -11.71 3.21 -7.53
N SER A 15 -11.92 2.49 -8.64
CA SER A 15 -10.88 1.65 -9.23
C SER A 15 -9.61 2.46 -9.54
N GLY A 16 -8.45 1.95 -9.16
CA GLY A 16 -7.17 2.66 -9.28
C GLY A 16 -6.88 3.63 -8.12
N GLU A 17 -7.82 3.83 -7.19
CA GLU A 17 -7.56 4.53 -5.93
C GLU A 17 -7.23 3.56 -4.80
N GLY A 18 -6.30 3.97 -3.94
CA GLY A 18 -5.93 3.22 -2.76
C GLY A 18 -4.90 3.92 -1.90
N MET A 19 -3.98 3.16 -1.32
CA MET A 19 -2.95 3.67 -0.41
C MET A 19 -1.56 3.28 -0.87
N LEU A 20 -0.59 4.17 -0.65
CA LEU A 20 0.82 3.91 -0.87
C LEU A 20 1.41 3.20 0.34
N VAL A 21 1.84 1.94 0.16
CA VAL A 21 2.33 1.05 1.22
C VAL A 21 3.62 0.34 0.81
N GLY A 22 4.60 0.26 1.70
CA GLY A 22 5.86 -0.45 1.42
C GLY A 22 6.60 -0.88 2.67
N SER A 23 7.48 -1.87 2.54
CA SER A 23 8.36 -2.30 3.64
C SER A 23 9.45 -1.28 3.95
N GLN A 24 9.85 -0.47 2.96
CA GLN A 24 10.76 0.66 3.13
C GLN A 24 10.00 1.98 3.04
N SER A 25 10.38 2.97 3.85
CA SER A 25 9.72 4.29 3.82
C SER A 25 9.95 5.04 2.49
N CYS A 26 11.04 4.71 1.79
CA CYS A 26 11.44 5.31 0.52
C CYS A 26 10.79 4.68 -0.72
N GLY A 27 10.11 3.52 -0.58
CA GLY A 27 9.54 2.76 -1.69
C GLY A 27 8.17 2.21 -1.37
N LEU A 28 7.12 2.90 -1.80
CA LEU A 28 5.73 2.59 -1.46
C LEU A 28 4.94 2.19 -2.70
N PHE A 29 4.33 1.02 -2.68
CA PHE A 29 3.50 0.47 -3.75
C PHE A 29 2.07 1.00 -3.66
N LEU A 30 1.44 1.30 -4.80
CA LEU A 30 0.03 1.68 -4.81
C LEU A 30 -0.86 0.43 -4.67
N VAL A 31 -1.32 0.18 -3.45
CA VAL A 31 -2.25 -0.91 -3.11
C VAL A 31 -3.66 -0.41 -3.34
N ASN A 32 -4.34 -1.02 -4.30
CA ASN A 32 -5.69 -0.64 -4.70
C ASN A 32 -6.71 -0.99 -3.61
N SER A 33 -7.77 -0.19 -3.53
CA SER A 33 -8.93 -0.49 -2.68
C SER A 33 -9.71 -1.72 -3.15
N GLU A 34 -10.58 -2.27 -2.29
CA GLU A 34 -11.60 -3.27 -2.69
C GLU A 34 -12.75 -2.62 -3.48
N ALA A 35 -12.49 -1.59 -4.31
CA ALA A 35 -13.51 -0.91 -5.11
C ALA A 35 -13.94 -1.72 -6.35
N ASP A 36 -13.04 -2.54 -6.89
CA ASP A 36 -13.36 -3.39 -8.04
C ASP A 36 -14.21 -4.58 -7.63
N ASP A 37 -15.15 -4.95 -8.50
CA ASP A 37 -15.90 -6.18 -8.32
C ASP A 37 -15.00 -7.41 -8.46
N SER A 38 -15.30 -8.42 -7.66
CA SER A 38 -14.74 -9.77 -7.74
C SER A 38 -15.89 -10.75 -7.87
N PRO A 39 -15.77 -11.82 -8.67
CA PRO A 39 -16.80 -12.85 -8.76
C PRO A 39 -17.02 -13.58 -7.42
N TYR A 40 -16.08 -13.46 -6.47
CA TYR A 40 -16.10 -14.20 -5.21
C TYR A 40 -16.56 -13.37 -4.01
N VAL A 41 -16.40 -12.05 -4.05
CA VAL A 41 -16.65 -11.16 -2.91
C VAL A 41 -17.21 -9.83 -3.39
N ALA A 42 -18.25 -9.33 -2.72
CA ALA A 42 -18.80 -8.01 -2.97
C ALA A 42 -17.77 -6.90 -2.70
N SER A 43 -17.78 -5.87 -3.55
CA SER A 43 -16.91 -4.71 -3.43
C SER A 43 -17.12 -3.96 -2.12
N ARG A 44 -16.02 -3.44 -1.58
CA ARG A 44 -15.95 -2.57 -0.41
C ARG A 44 -15.06 -1.39 -0.75
N PRO A 45 -15.57 -0.41 -1.50
CA PRO A 45 -14.78 0.73 -1.98
C PRO A 45 -14.21 1.63 -0.87
N PHE A 46 -14.50 1.37 0.40
CA PHE A 46 -13.88 2.06 1.54
C PHE A 46 -12.70 1.31 2.15
N ARG A 47 -12.40 0.08 1.68
CA ARG A 47 -11.39 -0.80 2.28
C ARG A 47 -10.12 -0.85 1.44
N VAL A 48 -8.97 -0.77 2.11
CA VAL A 48 -7.67 -1.18 1.55
C VAL A 48 -7.09 -2.31 2.39
N ASN A 49 -6.74 -3.41 1.74
CA ASN A 49 -5.96 -4.49 2.35
C ASN A 49 -4.47 -4.13 2.29
N ALA A 50 -4.07 -3.20 3.15
CA ALA A 50 -2.87 -2.39 3.00
C ALA A 50 -1.55 -3.20 2.95
N GLY A 51 -1.30 -4.10 3.89
CA GLY A 51 -0.04 -4.86 3.92
C GLY A 51 0.28 -5.45 5.29
N ALA A 52 1.49 -5.97 5.47
CA ALA A 52 1.97 -6.49 6.75
C ALA A 52 2.01 -5.41 7.85
N VAL A 53 1.91 -5.81 9.11
CA VAL A 53 1.86 -4.87 10.27
C VAL A 53 3.02 -3.87 10.35
N HIS A 54 4.21 -4.25 9.88
CA HIS A 54 5.41 -3.39 9.89
C HIS A 54 5.52 -2.47 8.67
N ALA A 55 4.65 -2.60 7.67
CA ALA A 55 4.78 -1.81 6.45
C ALA A 55 4.44 -0.34 6.73
N TYR A 56 5.14 0.56 6.05
CA TYR A 56 4.86 1.97 6.05
C TYR A 56 3.66 2.31 5.17
N VAL A 57 2.90 3.32 5.55
CA VAL A 57 1.83 3.94 4.75
C VAL A 57 2.06 5.44 4.64
N LEU A 58 1.80 6.02 3.47
CA LEU A 58 1.87 7.47 3.26
C LEU A 58 0.69 8.19 3.95
N VAL A 59 1.00 9.21 4.73
CA VAL A 59 0.04 10.13 5.37
C VAL A 59 0.51 11.56 5.15
N GLY A 60 -0.16 12.30 4.27
CA GLY A 60 0.30 13.60 3.82
C GLY A 60 1.64 13.47 3.08
N GLU A 61 2.69 14.08 3.63
CA GLU A 61 4.06 14.03 3.11
C GLU A 61 4.99 13.10 3.95
N LYS A 62 4.43 12.44 4.97
CA LYS A 62 5.16 11.59 5.92
C LYS A 62 4.71 10.14 5.80
N THR A 63 5.44 9.24 6.44
CA THR A 63 5.05 7.84 6.60
C THR A 63 4.74 7.53 8.06
N LYS A 64 3.84 6.57 8.28
CA LYS A 64 3.57 5.92 9.58
C LYS A 64 3.64 4.41 9.39
N TYR A 65 3.82 3.64 10.47
CA TYR A 65 3.59 2.19 10.38
C TYR A 65 2.09 1.90 10.30
N LEU A 66 1.71 0.88 9.52
CA LEU A 66 0.31 0.47 9.41
C LEU A 66 -0.29 0.05 10.77
N CYS A 67 0.52 -0.56 11.65
CA CYS A 67 0.07 -0.96 12.98
C CYS A 67 -0.20 0.21 13.94
N GLU A 68 0.25 1.43 13.62
CA GLU A 68 0.04 2.63 14.42
C GLU A 68 -1.23 3.38 14.03
N LEU A 69 -1.90 2.99 12.94
CA LEU A 69 -3.14 3.62 12.53
C LEU A 69 -4.30 3.26 13.48
N GLU A 70 -5.08 4.26 13.84
CA GLU A 70 -6.28 4.11 14.66
C GLU A 70 -7.49 4.80 14.01
N ALA A 71 -8.69 4.54 14.53
CA ALA A 71 -9.89 5.24 14.06
C ALA A 71 -9.80 6.74 14.34
N GLY A 72 -10.14 7.55 13.34
CA GLY A 72 -10.00 9.01 13.38
C GLY A 72 -8.68 9.52 12.81
N ASP A 73 -7.68 8.66 12.58
CA ASP A 73 -6.45 9.06 11.90
C ASP A 73 -6.72 9.49 10.45
N GLU A 74 -5.82 10.34 9.94
CA GLU A 74 -5.79 10.72 8.54
C GLU A 74 -4.92 9.75 7.75
N VAL A 75 -5.34 9.48 6.51
CA VAL A 75 -4.58 8.71 5.52
C VAL A 75 -4.61 9.40 4.17
N SER A 76 -3.59 9.17 3.35
CA SER A 76 -3.59 9.61 1.96
C SER A 76 -4.29 8.57 1.10
N ILE A 77 -5.32 8.98 0.36
CA ILE A 77 -5.88 8.22 -0.76
C ILE A 77 -5.22 8.75 -2.02
N ILE A 78 -4.60 7.86 -2.80
CA ILE A 78 -3.85 8.18 -4.01
C ILE A 78 -4.49 7.47 -5.19
N ASN A 79 -4.62 8.15 -6.32
CA ASN A 79 -5.08 7.54 -7.58
C ASN A 79 -3.92 7.15 -8.51
N ALA A 80 -4.24 6.44 -9.59
CA ALA A 80 -3.27 5.96 -10.57
C ALA A 80 -2.43 7.04 -11.26
N VAL A 81 -2.89 8.30 -11.28
CA VAL A 81 -2.14 9.43 -11.87
C VAL A 81 -1.31 10.19 -10.83
N GLY A 82 -1.33 9.76 -9.56
CA GLY A 82 -0.55 10.34 -8.47
C GLY A 82 -1.23 11.51 -7.75
N GLU A 83 -2.50 11.79 -8.03
CA GLU A 83 -3.26 12.77 -7.26
C GLU A 83 -3.59 12.22 -5.88
N GLN A 84 -3.44 13.08 -4.88
CA GLN A 84 -3.60 12.74 -3.48
C GLN A 84 -4.76 13.53 -2.87
N ARG A 85 -5.61 12.82 -2.13
CA ARG A 85 -6.65 13.43 -1.30
C ARG A 85 -6.64 12.82 0.10
N LYS A 86 -7.18 13.56 1.04
CA LYS A 86 -7.28 13.12 2.44
C LYS A 86 -8.45 12.14 2.62
N GLY A 87 -8.19 11.07 3.36
CA GLY A 87 -9.19 10.16 3.90
C GLY A 87 -9.12 10.08 5.42
N ILE A 88 -10.22 9.65 6.04
CA ILE A 88 -10.30 9.41 7.48
C ILE A 88 -10.44 7.91 7.73
N VAL A 89 -9.63 7.37 8.63
CA VAL A 89 -9.72 5.97 9.06
C VAL A 89 -10.97 5.79 9.92
N GLY A 90 -11.87 4.91 9.51
CA GLY A 90 -13.02 4.51 10.31
C GLY A 90 -12.72 3.31 11.20
N ARG A 91 -11.92 2.37 10.71
CA ARG A 91 -11.51 1.16 11.45
C ARG A 91 -10.22 0.58 10.90
N VAL A 92 -9.38 0.06 11.78
CA VAL A 92 -8.21 -0.76 11.44
C VAL A 92 -8.43 -2.19 11.94
N LYS A 93 -8.12 -3.17 11.11
CA LYS A 93 -8.19 -4.60 11.47
C LYS A 93 -6.84 -5.25 11.25
N ILE A 94 -6.36 -5.96 12.27
CA ILE A 94 -5.19 -6.82 12.19
C ILE A 94 -5.66 -8.26 12.14
N GLU A 95 -5.25 -9.01 11.12
CA GLU A 95 -5.63 -10.41 10.96
C GLU A 95 -4.50 -11.25 10.38
N ARG A 96 -4.48 -12.54 10.77
CA ARG A 96 -3.46 -13.49 10.34
C ARG A 96 -3.85 -14.15 9.02
N ARG A 97 -3.00 -13.99 8.00
CA ARG A 97 -3.24 -14.49 6.63
C ARG A 97 -1.98 -15.10 6.00
N PRO A 98 -2.12 -15.91 4.93
CA PRO A 98 -1.02 -16.20 4.03
C PRO A 98 -0.52 -14.89 3.41
N LEU A 99 0.79 -14.67 3.44
CA LEU A 99 1.43 -13.47 2.90
C LEU A 99 2.36 -13.86 1.75
N MET A 100 2.61 -12.92 0.86
CA MET A 100 3.60 -13.01 -0.21
C MET A 100 4.47 -11.76 -0.24
N LEU A 101 5.74 -11.96 -0.59
CA LEU A 101 6.69 -10.88 -0.85
C LEU A 101 6.52 -10.43 -2.30
N VAL A 102 6.39 -9.12 -2.51
CA VAL A 102 6.42 -8.48 -3.82
C VAL A 102 7.64 -7.57 -3.85
N GLU A 103 8.46 -7.72 -4.89
CA GLU A 103 9.64 -6.90 -5.14
C GLU A 103 9.49 -6.14 -6.45
N ALA A 104 9.96 -4.90 -6.48
CA ALA A 104 10.06 -4.11 -7.70
C ALA A 104 11.48 -3.58 -7.87
N ASP A 105 12.02 -3.70 -9.08
CA ASP A 105 13.30 -3.12 -9.47
C ASP A 105 13.07 -1.71 -10.04
N LEU A 106 13.69 -0.73 -9.40
CA LEU A 106 13.71 0.67 -9.81
C LEU A 106 15.10 1.03 -10.34
N LYS A 107 15.46 0.47 -11.50
CA LYS A 107 16.76 0.66 -12.16
C LYS A 107 17.93 0.25 -11.25
N GLY A 108 17.87 -0.96 -10.71
CA GLY A 108 18.87 -1.55 -9.82
C GLY A 108 18.67 -1.24 -8.34
N LYS A 109 17.61 -0.51 -7.97
CA LYS A 109 17.17 -0.32 -6.57
C LYS A 109 15.95 -1.18 -6.30
N ILE A 110 16.08 -2.16 -5.41
CA ILE A 110 14.97 -3.06 -5.08
C ILE A 110 14.18 -2.46 -3.91
N VAL A 111 12.87 -2.33 -4.11
CA VAL A 111 11.91 -2.01 -3.05
C VAL A 111 10.95 -3.17 -2.88
N LYS A 112 10.42 -3.31 -1.66
CA LYS A 112 9.67 -4.51 -1.26
C LYS A 112 8.37 -4.11 -0.57
N THR A 113 7.38 -4.98 -0.68
CA THR A 113 6.21 -4.97 0.20
C THR A 113 5.76 -6.39 0.47
N ILE A 114 5.09 -6.60 1.60
CA ILE A 114 4.52 -7.89 1.96
C ILE A 114 3.00 -7.72 2.03
N LEU A 115 2.31 -8.46 1.17
CA LEU A 115 0.86 -8.38 0.98
C LEU A 115 0.22 -9.73 1.27
N GLN A 116 -1.08 -9.74 1.53
CA GLN A 116 -1.82 -11.00 1.61
C GLN A 116 -1.80 -11.69 0.25
N ASN A 117 -1.54 -13.00 0.24
CA ASN A 117 -1.62 -13.82 -0.96
C ASN A 117 -3.10 -14.17 -1.25
N ALA A 118 -3.80 -13.28 -1.96
CA ALA A 118 -5.18 -13.49 -2.40
C ALA A 118 -5.52 -12.62 -3.61
N GLU A 119 -6.43 -13.09 -4.47
CA GLU A 119 -6.88 -12.43 -5.71
C GLU A 119 -7.57 -11.07 -5.48
N THR A 120 -8.10 -10.84 -4.28
CA THR A 120 -8.74 -9.57 -3.88
C THR A 120 -7.72 -8.50 -3.53
N ILE A 121 -6.44 -8.85 -3.40
CA ILE A 121 -5.37 -7.90 -3.14
C ILE A 121 -4.79 -7.50 -4.48
N LYS A 122 -4.88 -6.21 -4.79
CA LYS A 122 -4.47 -5.69 -6.09
C LYS A 122 -3.45 -4.57 -5.95
N LEU A 123 -2.45 -4.58 -6.82
CA LEU A 123 -1.58 -3.44 -7.06
C LEU A 123 -2.05 -2.71 -8.31
N VAL A 124 -1.75 -1.42 -8.42
CA VAL A 124 -2.08 -0.64 -9.62
C VAL A 124 -0.92 -0.73 -10.62
N THR A 125 -1.21 -1.15 -11.84
CA THR A 125 -0.23 -1.21 -12.94
C THR A 125 0.11 0.19 -13.47
N LYS A 126 1.19 0.30 -14.24
CA LYS A 126 1.56 1.53 -14.97
C LYS A 126 0.44 2.10 -15.85
N GLY A 127 -0.45 1.26 -16.35
CA GLY A 127 -1.64 1.67 -17.12
C GLY A 127 -2.82 2.14 -16.26
N GLY A 128 -2.64 2.26 -14.94
CA GLY A 128 -3.67 2.63 -13.97
C GLY A 128 -4.69 1.54 -13.67
N LYS A 129 -4.47 0.30 -14.16
CA LYS A 129 -5.38 -0.83 -13.97
C LYS A 129 -4.96 -1.65 -12.76
N PRO A 130 -5.89 -2.01 -11.87
CA PRO A 130 -5.61 -2.95 -10.79
C PRO A 130 -5.29 -4.36 -11.33
N VAL A 131 -4.22 -4.98 -10.81
CA VAL A 131 -3.83 -6.36 -11.08
C VAL A 131 -3.74 -7.12 -9.77
N ALA A 132 -4.29 -8.33 -9.72
CA ALA A 132 -4.22 -9.17 -8.52
C ALA A 132 -2.78 -9.60 -8.25
N VAL A 133 -2.37 -9.59 -6.99
CA VAL A 133 -1.00 -10.01 -6.60
C VAL A 133 -0.72 -11.46 -6.94
N THR A 134 -1.75 -12.31 -6.99
CA THR A 134 -1.68 -13.71 -7.41
C THR A 134 -1.37 -13.89 -8.90
N ASP A 135 -1.67 -12.87 -9.70
CA ASP A 135 -1.51 -12.91 -11.16
C ASP A 135 -0.21 -12.24 -11.61
N LEU A 136 0.52 -11.60 -10.69
CA LEU A 136 1.79 -10.94 -10.97
C LEU A 136 2.86 -11.93 -11.43
N GLN A 137 3.61 -11.53 -12.44
CA GLN A 137 4.75 -12.26 -12.98
C GLN A 137 5.99 -11.36 -13.04
N PRO A 138 7.20 -11.94 -12.99
CA PRO A 138 8.42 -11.18 -13.26
C PRO A 138 8.34 -10.46 -14.60
N GLY A 139 8.54 -9.14 -14.58
CA GLY A 139 8.42 -8.27 -15.75
C GLY A 139 7.17 -7.38 -15.75
N ASP A 140 6.18 -7.66 -14.89
CA ASP A 140 5.01 -6.78 -14.74
C ASP A 140 5.41 -5.43 -14.12
N GLU A 141 4.83 -4.35 -14.64
CA GLU A 141 5.07 -2.98 -14.18
C GLU A 141 3.93 -2.48 -13.27
N VAL A 142 4.25 -2.16 -12.02
CA VAL A 142 3.32 -1.57 -11.03
C VAL A 142 3.74 -0.17 -10.61
N LEU A 143 2.78 0.61 -10.09
CA LEU A 143 3.02 1.96 -9.60
C LEU A 143 3.64 1.93 -8.21
N VAL A 144 4.77 2.63 -8.10
CA VAL A 144 5.52 2.81 -6.86
C VAL A 144 5.87 4.29 -6.72
N LYS A 145 5.60 4.86 -5.54
CA LYS A 145 6.20 6.11 -5.12
C LYS A 145 7.59 5.82 -4.57
N PHE A 146 8.61 6.40 -5.18
CA PHE A 146 9.99 6.26 -4.75
C PHE A 146 10.61 7.62 -4.41
N GLU A 147 11.28 7.71 -3.27
CA GLU A 147 12.06 8.88 -2.87
C GLU A 147 13.52 8.45 -2.69
N ASP A 148 14.43 9.02 -3.48
CA ASP A 148 15.85 8.64 -3.49
C ASP A 148 16.65 9.14 -2.26
N THR A 149 15.95 9.58 -1.21
CA THR A 149 16.54 10.14 0.00
C THR A 149 15.84 9.52 1.21
N GLY A 150 16.62 8.85 2.06
CA GLY A 150 16.10 8.24 3.29
C GLY A 150 15.44 9.28 4.18
N ARG A 151 14.10 9.29 4.21
CA ARG A 151 13.34 10.06 5.19
C ARG A 151 13.02 9.14 6.37
N HIS A 152 13.54 9.50 7.54
CA HIS A 152 13.11 8.90 8.81
C HIS A 152 12.30 9.94 9.60
N PHE A 153 11.07 9.61 9.98
CA PHE A 153 10.15 10.46 10.76
C PHE A 153 9.90 11.89 10.23
N GLY A 154 9.98 12.09 8.91
CA GLY A 154 9.71 13.39 8.30
C GLY A 154 10.78 14.46 8.57
N MET A 155 11.97 14.07 9.03
CA MET A 155 13.16 14.93 9.04
C MET A 155 14.13 14.46 7.94
N LYS A 156 14.69 15.41 7.17
CA LYS A 156 15.85 15.16 6.30
C LYS A 156 17.05 14.94 7.21
N VAL A 157 17.32 13.70 7.57
CA VAL A 157 18.55 13.32 8.25
C VAL A 157 19.36 12.51 7.26
N GLU A 158 20.63 12.89 7.03
CA GLU A 158 21.61 12.03 6.36
C GLU A 158 21.97 10.88 7.31
N GLU A 159 21.02 9.99 7.57
CA GLU A 159 21.24 8.78 8.35
C GLU A 159 21.36 7.57 7.41
N THR A 160 22.41 6.78 7.62
CA THR A 160 22.61 5.51 6.90
C THR A 160 21.80 4.44 7.61
N ILE A 161 20.55 4.25 7.18
CA ILE A 161 19.70 3.15 7.65
C ILE A 161 19.77 2.03 6.62
N ILE A 162 20.14 0.82 7.06
CA ILE A 162 20.13 -0.39 6.22
C ILE A 162 18.88 -1.21 6.59
N GLU A 163 17.85 -1.11 5.77
CA GLU A 163 16.68 -2.00 5.81
C GLU A 163 16.99 -3.25 4.94
N LYS A 164 16.87 -4.47 5.49
CA LYS A 164 17.22 -5.73 4.80
C LYS A 164 15.98 -6.55 4.44
#